data_AF-A0A918HPL7-F1
#
_entry.id   AF-A0A918HPL7-F1
#
_cell.length_a   1.000
_cell.length_b   1.000
_cell.length_c   1.000
_cell.angle_alpha   90.00
_cell.angle_beta   90.00
_cell.angle_gamma   90.00
#
_symmetry.space_group_name_H-M   'P 1'
#
loop_
_entity.id
_entity.type
_entity.pdbx_description
1 polymer ?
#
loop_
_entity_poly.entity_id
_entity_poly.type
_entity_poly.pdbx_seq_one_letter_code
_entity_poly.pdbx_strand_id
1 'polypeptide(L)'
;MTGFDTLLLSYDEPQADLLHTRLGHVLGCPVKRLHGVRGMRRAYRLTAELVDTEQFFLADGDFAIDEDFCAGEVEPLADGVAMRVWQAANPVNGLVYGYGGLKLIRRSALREMGQAVDVLAALPGRVEFCRQTAGVTRFNQSPFHAWKAGFRECAMLARGSEYGMTDASAQERIDAWKASSSGDFAAYAAAGAFDGLDFAQAVGRDPERFEAINDPAWLLQHFAVLRDEQAVAG
;
A
#
# COMPACT_ATOMS: atom_id res chain seq x y z
N MET A 1 6.52 -25.32 5.37
CA MET A 1 6.24 -24.71 4.05
C MET A 1 4.80 -24.26 4.05
N THR A 2 4.55 -23.03 3.62
CA THR A 2 3.17 -22.52 3.48
C THR A 2 2.47 -23.25 2.33
N GLY A 3 1.17 -23.51 2.47
CA GLY A 3 0.35 -24.09 1.40
C GLY A 3 -0.13 -23.06 0.36
N PHE A 4 0.44 -21.84 0.40
CA PHE A 4 -0.02 -20.69 -0.37
C PHE A 4 1.06 -20.27 -1.37
N ASP A 5 0.65 -19.95 -2.59
CA ASP A 5 1.51 -19.20 -3.50
C ASP A 5 1.91 -17.86 -2.87
N THR A 6 3.08 -17.36 -3.23
CA THR A 6 3.54 -16.03 -2.81
C THR A 6 3.88 -15.20 -4.05
N LEU A 7 3.39 -13.96 -4.06
CA LEU A 7 3.64 -13.00 -5.12
C LEU A 7 4.08 -11.65 -4.54
N LEU A 8 5.11 -11.05 -5.13
CA LEU A 8 5.46 -9.66 -4.92
C LEU A 8 4.93 -8.80 -6.08
N LEU A 9 4.13 -7.78 -5.76
CA LEU A 9 3.61 -6.82 -6.71
C LEU A 9 4.43 -5.54 -6.66
N SER A 10 5.16 -5.24 -7.73
CA SER A 10 6.04 -4.06 -7.82
C SER A 10 5.74 -3.21 -9.06
N TYR A 11 6.12 -1.94 -9.02
CA TYR A 11 6.02 -1.01 -10.13
C TYR A 11 7.35 -0.30 -10.39
N ASP A 12 7.74 0.63 -9.53
CA ASP A 12 8.94 1.47 -9.70
C ASP A 12 9.81 1.56 -8.43
N GLU A 13 9.51 0.74 -7.41
CA GLU A 13 10.19 0.77 -6.13
C GLU A 13 11.68 0.37 -6.28
N PRO A 14 12.64 1.25 -5.92
CA PRO A 14 14.08 1.03 -6.14
C PRO A 14 14.63 -0.25 -5.52
N GLN A 15 14.05 -0.69 -4.41
CA GLN A 15 14.49 -1.84 -3.61
C GLN A 15 13.67 -3.10 -3.91
N ALA A 16 12.77 -3.11 -4.91
CA ALA A 16 11.88 -4.24 -5.18
C ALA A 16 12.63 -5.57 -5.39
N ASP A 17 13.81 -5.54 -6.02
CA ASP A 17 14.64 -6.75 -6.25
C ASP A 17 15.18 -7.34 -4.93
N LEU A 18 15.66 -6.45 -4.06
CA LEU A 18 16.15 -6.81 -2.72
C LEU A 18 15.01 -7.37 -1.86
N LEU A 19 13.85 -6.70 -1.89
CA LEU A 19 12.68 -7.08 -1.09
C LEU A 19 12.04 -8.38 -1.59
N HIS A 20 12.05 -8.63 -2.90
CA HIS A 20 11.64 -9.91 -3.49
C HIS A 20 12.53 -11.06 -3.01
N THR A 21 13.85 -10.87 -3.01
CA THR A 21 14.80 -11.86 -2.50
C THR A 21 14.59 -12.13 -1.01
N ARG A 22 14.43 -11.06 -0.21
CA ARG A 22 14.16 -11.16 1.23
C ARG A 22 12.87 -11.91 1.52
N LEU A 23 11.80 -11.63 0.76
CA LEU A 23 10.51 -12.30 0.92
C LEU A 23 10.61 -13.81 0.72
N GLY A 24 11.30 -14.25 -0.33
CA GLY A 24 11.51 -15.68 -0.58
C GLY A 24 12.36 -16.37 0.49
N HIS A 25 13.38 -15.68 1.00
CA HIS A 25 14.20 -16.19 2.10
C HIS A 25 13.37 -16.39 3.38
N VAL A 26 12.62 -15.37 3.80
CA VAL A 26 11.84 -15.41 5.06
C VAL A 26 10.71 -16.42 4.98
N LEU A 27 9.99 -16.49 3.85
CA LEU A 27 8.88 -17.44 3.70
C LEU A 27 9.35 -18.86 3.38
N GLY A 28 10.62 -19.04 3.01
CA GLY A 28 11.20 -20.33 2.66
C GLY A 28 10.56 -20.96 1.41
N CYS A 29 10.08 -20.14 0.47
CA CYS A 29 9.44 -20.60 -0.76
C CYS A 29 9.75 -19.70 -1.97
N PRO A 30 9.58 -20.20 -3.21
CA PRO A 30 9.69 -19.37 -4.40
C PRO A 30 8.63 -18.28 -4.41
N VAL A 31 9.02 -17.08 -4.81
CA VAL A 31 8.14 -15.90 -4.90
C VAL A 31 7.96 -15.53 -6.37
N LYS A 32 6.72 -15.53 -6.85
CA LYS A 32 6.35 -14.99 -8.16
C LYS A 32 6.45 -13.46 -8.11
N ARG A 33 6.74 -12.79 -9.23
CA ARG A 33 6.76 -11.33 -9.30
C ARG A 33 5.92 -10.82 -10.45
N LEU A 34 5.02 -9.89 -10.15
CA LEU A 34 4.35 -9.06 -11.14
C LEU A 34 4.97 -7.66 -11.08
N HIS A 35 5.45 -7.16 -12.21
CA HIS A 35 6.21 -5.91 -12.27
C HIS A 35 5.73 -4.98 -13.39
N GLY A 36 5.74 -3.66 -13.13
CA GLY A 36 5.57 -2.63 -14.16
C GLY A 36 4.14 -2.50 -14.72
N VAL A 37 3.14 -3.06 -14.04
CA VAL A 37 1.75 -2.97 -14.49
C VAL A 37 1.19 -1.58 -14.17
N ARG A 38 0.78 -0.85 -15.22
CA ARG A 38 0.02 0.40 -15.07
C ARG A 38 -1.43 0.12 -14.67
N GLY A 39 -1.92 0.92 -13.72
CA GLY A 39 -3.26 0.83 -13.15
C GLY A 39 -3.35 -0.15 -12.00
N MET A 40 -3.57 0.35 -10.78
CA MET A 40 -3.58 -0.45 -9.55
C MET A 40 -4.58 -1.61 -9.59
N ARG A 41 -5.84 -1.35 -10.02
CA ARG A 41 -6.86 -2.41 -10.16
C ARG A 41 -6.45 -3.48 -11.18
N ARG A 42 -5.83 -3.08 -12.29
CA ARG A 42 -5.32 -4.02 -13.32
C ARG A 42 -4.20 -4.89 -12.75
N ALA A 43 -3.29 -4.29 -11.98
CA ALA A 43 -2.20 -5.00 -11.32
C ALA A 43 -2.74 -6.09 -10.39
N TYR A 44 -3.66 -5.73 -9.48
CA TYR A 44 -4.30 -6.67 -8.57
C TYR A 44 -5.07 -7.80 -9.29
N ARG A 45 -5.78 -7.51 -10.39
CA ARG A 45 -6.44 -8.58 -11.18
C ARG A 45 -5.44 -9.54 -11.82
N LEU A 46 -4.31 -9.03 -12.31
CA LEU A 46 -3.29 -9.88 -12.94
C LEU A 46 -2.54 -10.77 -11.94
N THR A 47 -2.43 -10.39 -10.66
CA THR A 47 -1.85 -11.29 -9.65
C THR A 47 -2.68 -12.56 -9.49
N ALA A 48 -4.02 -12.44 -9.58
CA ALA A 48 -4.95 -13.57 -9.54
C ALA A 48 -4.80 -14.52 -10.74
N GLU A 49 -4.22 -14.08 -11.85
CA GLU A 49 -3.96 -14.94 -13.01
C GLU A 49 -2.59 -15.63 -12.96
N LEU A 50 -1.67 -15.14 -12.10
CA LEU A 50 -0.34 -15.72 -11.94
C LEU A 50 -0.27 -16.81 -10.86
N VAL A 51 -1.22 -16.83 -9.93
CA VAL A 51 -1.26 -17.78 -8.82
C VAL A 51 -2.12 -18.99 -9.12
N ASP A 52 -1.68 -20.13 -8.61
CA ASP A 52 -2.31 -21.43 -8.80
C ASP A 52 -3.28 -21.75 -7.65
N THR A 53 -2.98 -21.27 -6.44
CA THR A 53 -3.80 -21.48 -5.24
C THR A 53 -4.96 -20.48 -5.14
N GLU A 54 -6.08 -20.90 -4.53
CA GLU A 54 -7.24 -20.02 -4.31
C GLU A 54 -6.92 -18.90 -3.30
N GLN A 55 -6.04 -19.16 -2.35
CA GLN A 55 -5.54 -18.16 -1.41
C GLN A 55 -4.03 -18.04 -1.57
N PHE A 56 -3.52 -16.81 -1.58
CA PHE A 56 -2.10 -16.57 -1.80
C PHE A 56 -1.62 -15.32 -1.05
N PHE A 57 -0.33 -15.31 -0.72
CA PHE A 57 0.32 -14.13 -0.17
C PHE A 57 0.62 -13.13 -1.28
N LEU A 58 0.26 -11.87 -1.03
CA LEU A 58 0.68 -10.73 -1.82
C LEU A 58 1.45 -9.76 -0.94
N ALA A 59 2.69 -9.46 -1.31
CA ALA A 59 3.48 -8.39 -0.73
C ALA A 59 3.62 -7.24 -1.72
N ASP A 60 3.54 -6.01 -1.22
CA ASP A 60 3.82 -4.83 -2.03
C ASP A 60 5.32 -4.68 -2.30
N GLY A 61 5.68 -3.99 -3.38
CA GLY A 61 7.05 -3.87 -3.88
C GLY A 61 8.02 -3.14 -2.96
N ASP A 62 7.50 -2.43 -1.95
CA ASP A 62 8.23 -1.73 -0.90
C ASP A 62 8.16 -2.44 0.46
N PHE A 63 7.56 -3.63 0.55
CA PHE A 63 7.42 -4.32 1.82
C PHE A 63 8.66 -5.13 2.21
N ALA A 64 9.25 -4.78 3.35
CA ALA A 64 10.31 -5.55 4.00
C ALA A 64 9.71 -6.41 5.11
N ILE A 65 9.49 -7.68 4.81
CA ILE A 65 9.01 -8.67 5.78
C ILE A 65 10.00 -8.85 6.94
N ASP A 66 9.50 -9.03 8.16
CA ASP A 66 10.30 -9.35 9.35
C ASP A 66 10.82 -10.78 9.31
N GLU A 67 12.05 -10.99 9.78
CA GLU A 67 12.72 -12.30 9.72
C GLU A 67 12.02 -13.35 10.58
N ASP A 68 11.33 -12.91 11.63
CA ASP A 68 10.59 -13.77 12.55
C ASP A 68 9.12 -13.99 12.12
N PHE A 69 8.73 -13.60 10.90
CA PHE A 69 7.36 -13.80 10.44
C PHE A 69 7.06 -15.29 10.20
N CYS A 70 6.27 -15.89 11.10
CA CYS A 70 5.89 -17.31 11.06
C CYS A 70 4.77 -17.59 10.05
N ALA A 71 5.10 -17.63 8.76
CA ALA A 71 4.10 -17.89 7.72
C ALA A 71 3.43 -19.28 7.81
N GLY A 72 4.08 -20.25 8.44
CA GLY A 72 3.53 -21.59 8.69
C GLY A 72 2.39 -21.64 9.71
N GLU A 73 2.20 -20.59 10.51
CA GLU A 73 1.11 -20.46 11.49
C GLU A 73 -0.09 -19.67 10.91
N VAL A 74 0.01 -19.23 9.66
CA VAL A 74 -1.05 -18.47 9.01
C VAL A 74 -2.18 -19.41 8.59
N GLU A 75 -3.29 -19.33 9.31
CA GLU A 75 -4.51 -20.03 8.96
C GLU A 75 -5.15 -19.48 7.66
N PRO A 76 -5.78 -20.35 6.85
CA PRO A 76 -6.58 -19.91 5.71
C PRO A 76 -7.65 -18.89 6.11
N LEU A 77 -8.07 -18.07 5.14
CA LEU A 77 -9.17 -17.13 5.30
C LEU A 77 -10.49 -17.89 5.52
N ALA A 78 -11.23 -17.52 6.57
CA ALA A 78 -12.59 -18.02 6.81
C ALA A 78 -13.54 -17.67 5.65
N ASP A 79 -14.65 -18.38 5.54
CA ASP A 79 -15.64 -18.12 4.48
C ASP A 79 -16.15 -16.67 4.52
N GLY A 80 -16.32 -16.09 3.33
CA GLY A 80 -16.76 -14.70 3.16
C GLY A 80 -15.70 -13.62 3.44
N VAL A 81 -14.44 -13.99 3.71
CA VAL A 81 -13.32 -13.04 3.89
C VAL A 81 -12.56 -12.87 2.57
N ALA A 82 -12.59 -11.71 1.93
CA ALA A 82 -11.82 -11.51 0.69
C ALA A 82 -10.31 -11.45 0.93
N MET A 83 -9.90 -10.87 2.06
CA MET A 83 -8.51 -10.55 2.34
C MET A 83 -8.22 -10.45 3.84
N ARG A 84 -7.02 -10.83 4.24
CA ARG A 84 -6.41 -10.44 5.52
C ARG A 84 -5.18 -9.59 5.27
N VAL A 85 -5.07 -8.46 5.95
CA VAL A 85 -3.97 -7.50 5.87
C VAL A 85 -3.22 -7.51 7.20
N TRP A 86 -1.89 -7.65 7.17
CA TRP A 86 -1.06 -7.53 8.36
C TRP A 86 -0.64 -6.08 8.60
N GLN A 87 -0.35 -5.74 9.85
CA GLN A 87 0.24 -4.45 10.16
C GLN A 87 1.67 -4.38 9.62
N ALA A 88 2.05 -3.18 9.19
CA ALA A 88 3.41 -2.85 8.88
C ALA A 88 3.82 -1.58 9.62
N ALA A 89 5.07 -1.54 10.08
CA ALA A 89 5.64 -0.34 10.64
C ALA A 89 5.92 0.70 9.55
N ASN A 90 5.66 1.96 9.88
CA ASN A 90 6.01 3.10 9.07
C ASN A 90 7.44 3.55 9.38
N PRO A 91 8.31 3.64 8.36
CA PRO A 91 9.73 3.92 8.58
C PRO A 91 10.01 5.35 9.04
N VAL A 92 9.04 6.29 8.97
CA VAL A 92 9.31 7.72 9.18
C VAL A 92 8.44 8.42 10.23
N ASN A 93 7.35 7.80 10.69
CA ASN A 93 6.43 8.44 11.65
C ASN A 93 5.99 7.56 12.83
N GLY A 94 6.52 6.33 12.95
CA GLY A 94 6.25 5.45 14.09
C GLY A 94 4.85 4.82 14.11
N LEU A 95 4.00 5.07 13.12
CA LEU A 95 2.72 4.38 12.99
C LEU A 95 2.93 2.89 12.67
N VAL A 96 2.05 2.05 13.20
CA VAL A 96 2.00 0.60 12.89
C VAL A 96 0.55 0.23 12.60
N TYR A 97 0.24 -0.02 11.32
CA TYR A 97 -1.12 -0.33 10.89
C TYR A 97 -1.14 -0.99 9.51
N GLY A 98 -2.32 -1.44 9.06
CA GLY A 98 -2.49 -2.04 7.74
C GLY A 98 -2.63 -0.97 6.65
N TYR A 99 -1.50 -0.56 6.07
CA TYR A 99 -1.44 0.22 4.84
C TYR A 99 -0.30 -0.34 3.98
N GLY A 100 -0.66 -0.75 2.77
CA GLY A 100 0.24 -1.57 1.97
C GLY A 100 0.65 -2.88 2.67
N GLY A 101 1.88 -3.33 2.47
CA GLY A 101 2.49 -4.46 3.18
C GLY A 101 2.05 -5.85 2.73
N LEU A 102 2.00 -6.80 3.68
CA LEU A 102 1.65 -8.21 3.42
C LEU A 102 0.15 -8.47 3.55
N LYS A 103 -0.37 -9.27 2.62
CA LYS A 103 -1.79 -9.62 2.51
C LYS A 103 -1.93 -11.10 2.16
N LEU A 104 -3.00 -11.73 2.65
CA LEU A 104 -3.47 -13.06 2.23
C LEU A 104 -4.79 -12.80 1.52
N ILE A 105 -4.89 -13.20 0.26
CA ILE A 105 -5.98 -12.76 -0.62
C ILE A 105 -6.63 -13.96 -1.29
N ARG A 106 -7.96 -13.95 -1.41
CA ARG A 106 -8.71 -14.86 -2.29
C ARG A 106 -8.57 -14.44 -3.75
N ARG A 107 -8.12 -15.37 -4.59
CA ARG A 107 -8.02 -15.22 -6.04
C ARG A 107 -9.38 -14.88 -6.67
N SER A 108 -10.44 -15.58 -6.26
CA SER A 108 -11.81 -15.30 -6.69
C SER A 108 -12.23 -13.86 -6.40
N ALA A 109 -11.93 -13.35 -5.21
CA ALA A 109 -12.28 -11.97 -4.82
C ALA A 109 -11.61 -10.91 -5.70
N LEU A 110 -10.37 -11.14 -6.16
CA LEU A 110 -9.70 -10.22 -7.08
C LEU A 110 -10.30 -10.25 -8.50
N ARG A 111 -10.78 -11.41 -8.94
CA ARG A 111 -11.47 -11.55 -10.24
C ARG A 111 -12.83 -10.87 -10.25
N GLU A 112 -13.54 -10.95 -9.14
CA GLU A 112 -14.87 -10.36 -8.93
C GLU A 112 -14.83 -8.91 -8.42
N MET A 113 -13.62 -8.36 -8.22
CA MET A 113 -13.42 -7.01 -7.69
C MET A 113 -14.18 -5.96 -8.52
N GLY A 114 -14.98 -5.14 -7.84
CA GLY A 114 -15.77 -4.05 -8.41
C GLY A 114 -14.97 -2.79 -8.76
N GLN A 115 -15.64 -1.64 -8.74
CA GLN A 115 -15.03 -0.33 -8.95
C GLN A 115 -15.07 0.48 -7.65
N ALA A 116 -13.89 0.78 -7.11
CA ALA A 116 -13.68 1.75 -6.04
C ALA A 116 -12.25 2.30 -6.14
N VAL A 117 -12.02 3.47 -5.55
CA VAL A 117 -10.69 4.09 -5.46
C VAL A 117 -9.77 3.21 -4.62
N ASP A 118 -10.26 2.75 -3.47
CA ASP A 118 -9.57 1.76 -2.65
C ASP A 118 -9.84 0.35 -3.20
N VAL A 119 -8.76 -0.40 -3.45
CA VAL A 119 -8.86 -1.80 -3.87
C VAL A 119 -9.53 -2.65 -2.80
N LEU A 120 -9.26 -2.38 -1.52
CA LEU A 120 -9.86 -3.13 -0.41
C LEU A 120 -11.40 -3.01 -0.42
N ALA A 121 -11.93 -1.87 -0.86
CA ALA A 121 -13.36 -1.56 -0.87
C ALA A 121 -14.07 -2.18 -2.07
N ALA A 122 -13.32 -2.40 -3.15
CA ALA A 122 -13.84 -3.04 -4.34
C ALA A 122 -14.02 -4.56 -4.19
N LEU A 123 -13.58 -5.16 -3.08
CA LEU A 123 -13.65 -6.61 -2.90
C LEU A 123 -15.07 -7.06 -2.46
N PRO A 124 -15.60 -8.18 -2.98
CA PRO A 124 -16.95 -8.67 -2.66
C PRO A 124 -17.10 -9.31 -1.27
N GLY A 125 -16.05 -9.31 -0.44
CA GLY A 125 -16.03 -9.97 0.87
C GLY A 125 -15.37 -9.11 1.95
N ARG A 126 -15.43 -9.58 3.19
CA ARG A 126 -14.87 -8.85 4.35
C ARG A 126 -13.35 -8.77 4.26
N VAL A 127 -12.79 -7.65 4.73
CA VAL A 127 -11.35 -7.50 4.93
C VAL A 127 -11.04 -7.60 6.43
N GLU A 128 -10.09 -8.47 6.79
CA GLU A 128 -9.60 -8.62 8.15
C GLU A 128 -8.28 -7.86 8.32
N PHE A 129 -8.12 -7.14 9.44
CA PHE A 129 -6.86 -6.52 9.82
C PHE A 129 -6.23 -7.30 10.97
N CYS A 130 -5.13 -8.00 10.69
CA CYS A 130 -4.37 -8.74 11.68
C CYS A 130 -3.52 -7.78 12.52
N ARG A 131 -3.57 -7.90 13.86
CA ARG A 131 -2.77 -7.05 14.77
C ARG A 131 -1.29 -7.42 14.83
N GLN A 132 -0.90 -8.56 14.27
CA GLN A 132 0.50 -8.93 14.16
C GLN A 132 1.18 -8.00 13.14
N THR A 133 2.32 -7.43 13.53
CA THR A 133 3.20 -6.73 12.59
C THR A 133 3.98 -7.75 11.79
N ALA A 134 3.95 -7.64 10.47
CA ALA A 134 4.64 -8.55 9.57
C ALA A 134 5.95 -7.98 9.00
N GLY A 135 6.21 -6.68 9.19
CA GLY A 135 7.36 -6.01 8.60
C GLY A 135 7.26 -4.50 8.57
N VAL A 136 8.04 -3.90 7.67
CA VAL A 136 8.12 -2.46 7.43
C VAL A 136 7.72 -2.15 6.00
N THR A 137 6.83 -1.18 5.79
CA THR A 137 6.55 -0.63 4.45
C THR A 137 7.65 0.38 4.13
N ARG A 138 8.75 -0.06 3.51
CA ARG A 138 9.92 0.76 3.19
C ARG A 138 9.66 1.66 1.99
N PHE A 139 8.63 2.50 2.04
CA PHE A 139 8.34 3.45 0.94
C PHE A 139 9.40 4.57 0.84
N ASN A 140 10.22 4.75 1.87
CA ASN A 140 11.21 5.82 1.99
C ASN A 140 12.51 5.54 1.20
N GLN A 141 12.38 5.17 -0.08
CA GLN A 141 13.50 4.74 -0.93
C GLN A 141 14.02 5.86 -1.84
N SER A 142 13.22 6.88 -2.08
CA SER A 142 13.59 8.09 -2.79
C SER A 142 12.64 9.24 -2.42
N PRO A 143 12.96 10.50 -2.79
CA PRO A 143 12.07 11.64 -2.59
C PRO A 143 10.65 11.40 -3.14
N PHE A 144 10.56 10.88 -4.36
CA PHE A 144 9.28 10.61 -5.01
C PHE A 144 8.48 9.52 -4.28
N HIS A 145 9.11 8.41 -3.88
CA HIS A 145 8.40 7.32 -3.21
C HIS A 145 7.90 7.72 -1.81
N ALA A 146 8.71 8.47 -1.07
CA ALA A 146 8.31 9.01 0.23
C ALA A 146 7.13 9.99 0.10
N TRP A 147 7.23 10.92 -0.84
CA TRP A 147 6.14 11.84 -1.16
C TRP A 147 4.87 11.11 -1.61
N LYS A 148 4.99 10.14 -2.53
CA LYS A 148 3.87 9.33 -3.07
C LYS A 148 3.10 8.64 -1.95
N ALA A 149 3.81 8.07 -0.98
CA ALA A 149 3.20 7.39 0.16
C ALA A 149 2.40 8.36 1.04
N GLY A 150 3.02 9.46 1.47
CA GLY A 150 2.34 10.48 2.29
C GLY A 150 1.15 11.11 1.57
N PHE A 151 1.32 11.44 0.29
CA PHE A 151 0.28 12.02 -0.56
C PHE A 151 -0.95 11.12 -0.66
N ARG A 152 -0.76 9.87 -1.07
CA ARG A 152 -1.87 8.93 -1.26
C ARG A 152 -2.58 8.64 0.05
N GLU A 153 -1.82 8.40 1.11
CA GLU A 153 -2.39 8.02 2.39
C GLU A 153 -3.20 9.17 3.02
N CYS A 154 -2.66 10.39 3.06
CA CYS A 154 -3.40 11.52 3.60
C CYS A 154 -4.58 11.95 2.73
N ALA A 155 -4.49 11.83 1.40
CA ALA A 155 -5.63 12.04 0.52
C ALA A 155 -6.76 11.05 0.85
N MET A 156 -6.45 9.76 0.99
CA MET A 156 -7.40 8.71 1.34
C MET A 156 -8.01 8.92 2.75
N LEU A 157 -7.18 9.25 3.75
CA LEU A 157 -7.66 9.52 5.11
C LEU A 157 -8.61 10.73 5.14
N ALA A 158 -8.32 11.80 4.40
CA ALA A 158 -9.18 12.98 4.31
C ALA A 158 -10.52 12.73 3.61
N ARG A 159 -10.56 11.78 2.66
CA ARG A 159 -11.80 11.35 2.01
C ARG A 159 -12.72 10.56 2.96
N GLY A 160 -12.17 9.99 4.02
CA GLY A 160 -12.88 9.12 4.96
C GLY A 160 -12.71 7.65 4.62
N SER A 161 -12.64 6.81 5.66
CA SER A 161 -12.43 5.37 5.53
C SER A 161 -13.74 4.63 5.32
N GLU A 162 -13.75 3.72 4.33
CA GLU A 162 -14.88 2.83 4.08
C GLU A 162 -14.92 1.63 5.05
N TYR A 163 -13.94 1.49 5.95
CA TYR A 163 -13.80 0.35 6.88
C TYR A 163 -14.12 0.69 8.35
N GLY A 164 -14.87 1.78 8.59
CA GLY A 164 -15.33 2.14 9.94
C GLY A 164 -14.28 2.80 10.83
N MET A 165 -13.23 3.41 10.24
CA MET A 165 -12.31 4.27 10.99
C MET A 165 -13.05 5.54 11.43
N THR A 166 -12.85 5.93 12.68
CA THR A 166 -13.39 7.19 13.21
C THR A 166 -12.60 8.39 12.68
N ASP A 167 -13.27 9.55 12.55
CA ASP A 167 -12.62 10.80 12.15
C ASP A 167 -11.44 11.17 13.07
N ALA A 168 -11.56 10.88 14.36
CA ALA A 168 -10.47 11.08 15.32
C ALA A 168 -9.25 10.20 15.01
N SER A 169 -9.45 8.91 14.74
CA SER A 169 -8.37 8.00 14.35
C SER A 169 -7.73 8.40 13.02
N ALA A 170 -8.53 8.92 12.07
CA ALA A 170 -8.03 9.42 10.81
C ALA A 170 -7.17 10.68 11.02
N GLN A 171 -7.63 11.60 11.86
CA GLN A 171 -6.90 12.82 12.19
C GLN A 171 -5.56 12.54 12.88
N GLU A 172 -5.54 11.62 13.86
CA GLU A 172 -4.30 11.21 14.53
C GLU A 172 -3.25 10.68 13.52
N ARG A 173 -3.69 9.89 12.53
CA ARG A 173 -2.79 9.39 11.48
C ARG A 173 -2.31 10.50 10.57
N ILE A 174 -3.22 11.39 10.15
CA ILE A 174 -2.86 12.56 9.33
C ILE A 174 -1.80 13.40 10.05
N ASP A 175 -1.97 13.66 11.34
CA ASP A 175 -1.02 14.45 12.13
C ASP A 175 0.34 13.76 12.22
N ALA A 176 0.37 12.44 12.42
CA ALA A 176 1.62 11.67 12.40
C ALA A 176 2.33 11.71 11.02
N TRP A 177 1.59 11.61 9.92
CA TRP A 177 2.16 11.74 8.57
C TRP A 177 2.73 13.13 8.32
N LYS A 178 2.04 14.20 8.71
CA LYS A 178 2.55 15.58 8.61
C LYS A 178 3.76 15.83 9.50
N ALA A 179 3.87 15.12 10.62
CA ALA A 179 4.98 15.21 11.55
C ALA A 179 6.19 14.30 11.19
N SER A 180 6.14 13.59 10.06
CA SER A 180 7.24 12.73 9.58
C SER A 180 8.54 13.53 9.50
N SER A 181 9.51 13.15 10.32
CA SER A 181 10.75 13.94 10.51
C SER A 181 11.99 13.09 10.77
N SER A 182 11.82 11.78 10.95
CA SER A 182 12.91 10.85 11.22
C SER A 182 12.99 9.80 10.11
N GLY A 183 14.19 9.37 9.76
CA GLY A 183 14.43 8.41 8.67
C GLY A 183 14.61 9.07 7.30
N ASP A 184 15.10 8.28 6.34
CA ASP A 184 15.40 8.77 5.00
C ASP A 184 14.16 9.36 4.35
N PHE A 185 14.32 10.50 3.67
CA PHE A 185 13.25 11.20 2.94
C PHE A 185 11.97 11.50 3.74
N ALA A 186 12.01 11.50 5.08
CA ALA A 186 10.84 11.80 5.92
C ALA A 186 10.20 13.15 5.62
N ALA A 187 11.02 14.17 5.31
CA ALA A 187 10.53 15.49 4.91
C ALA A 187 9.69 15.44 3.62
N TYR A 188 10.01 14.55 2.68
CA TYR A 188 9.20 14.35 1.47
C TYR A 188 7.89 13.62 1.79
N ALA A 189 7.90 12.68 2.73
CA ALA A 189 6.66 12.06 3.22
C ALA A 189 5.73 13.07 3.90
N ALA A 190 6.27 13.95 4.75
CA ALA A 190 5.52 15.05 5.34
C ALA A 190 4.99 16.01 4.27
N ALA A 191 5.83 16.43 3.31
CA ALA A 191 5.38 17.29 2.21
C ALA A 191 4.26 16.63 1.39
N GLY A 192 4.39 15.35 1.07
CA GLY A 192 3.34 14.57 0.41
C GLY A 192 2.06 14.55 1.23
N ALA A 193 2.14 14.37 2.55
CA ALA A 193 0.98 14.42 3.44
C ALA A 193 0.20 15.73 3.31
N PHE A 194 0.89 16.88 3.33
CA PHE A 194 0.24 18.18 3.10
C PHE A 194 -0.36 18.29 1.70
N ASP A 195 0.41 17.99 0.66
CA ASP A 195 -0.02 18.06 -0.73
C ASP A 195 -1.25 17.16 -1.00
N GLY A 196 -1.33 16.00 -0.36
CA GLY A 196 -2.44 15.05 -0.46
C GLY A 196 -3.72 15.56 0.19
N LEU A 197 -3.62 16.29 1.30
CA LEU A 197 -4.77 16.95 1.94
C LEU A 197 -5.30 18.09 1.07
N ASP A 198 -4.41 18.92 0.53
CA ASP A 198 -4.77 20.02 -0.37
C ASP A 198 -5.45 19.48 -1.64
N PHE A 199 -4.91 18.39 -2.19
CA PHE A 199 -5.54 17.67 -3.30
C PHE A 199 -6.95 17.18 -2.93
N ALA A 200 -7.11 16.47 -1.81
CA ALA A 200 -8.40 15.94 -1.39
C ALA A 200 -9.44 17.05 -1.18
N GLN A 201 -9.02 18.19 -0.61
CA GLN A 201 -9.87 19.36 -0.46
C GLN A 201 -10.28 19.97 -1.82
N ALA A 202 -9.34 20.11 -2.75
CA ALA A 202 -9.57 20.69 -4.07
C ALA A 202 -10.41 19.80 -5.00
N VAL A 203 -10.32 18.47 -4.84
CA VAL A 203 -11.13 17.50 -5.58
C VAL A 203 -12.54 17.37 -4.97
N GLY A 204 -12.67 17.46 -3.65
CA GLY A 204 -13.95 17.30 -2.96
C GLY A 204 -14.53 15.91 -3.18
N ARG A 205 -15.78 15.84 -3.65
CA ARG A 205 -16.52 14.58 -3.85
C ARG A 205 -16.47 14.04 -5.28
N ASP A 206 -15.61 14.57 -6.14
CA ASP A 206 -15.47 14.09 -7.53
C ASP A 206 -14.66 12.77 -7.57
N PRO A 207 -15.31 11.62 -7.81
CA PRO A 207 -14.62 10.33 -7.77
C PRO A 207 -13.66 10.14 -8.93
N GLU A 208 -13.93 10.70 -10.11
CA GLU A 208 -13.10 10.52 -11.30
C GLU A 208 -11.77 11.25 -11.15
N ARG A 209 -11.82 12.49 -10.64
CA ARG A 209 -10.60 13.24 -10.34
C ARG A 209 -9.81 12.60 -9.20
N PHE A 210 -10.49 12.02 -8.21
CA PHE A 210 -9.82 11.37 -7.09
C PHE A 210 -9.08 10.09 -7.51
N GLU A 211 -9.55 9.37 -8.53
CA GLU A 211 -8.85 8.19 -9.08
C GLU A 211 -7.46 8.51 -9.62
N ALA A 212 -7.12 9.77 -9.88
CA ALA A 212 -5.79 10.18 -10.31
C ALA A 212 -4.69 9.75 -9.32
N ILE A 213 -5.00 9.62 -8.03
CA ILE A 213 -4.03 9.11 -7.03
C ILE A 213 -3.59 7.67 -7.31
N ASN A 214 -4.35 6.92 -8.11
CA ASN A 214 -4.07 5.54 -8.53
C ASN A 214 -3.27 5.44 -9.83
N ASP A 215 -2.96 6.57 -10.48
CA ASP A 215 -2.15 6.63 -11.70
C ASP A 215 -0.68 7.01 -11.36
N PRO A 216 0.28 6.08 -11.51
CA PRO A 216 1.69 6.36 -11.24
C PRO A 216 2.29 7.47 -12.11
N ALA A 217 1.85 7.60 -13.36
CA ALA A 217 2.36 8.63 -14.26
C ALA A 217 1.86 10.02 -13.84
N TRP A 218 0.59 10.11 -13.45
CA TRP A 218 0.01 11.34 -12.91
C TRP A 218 0.73 11.77 -11.63
N LEU A 219 0.95 10.84 -10.69
CA LEU A 219 1.66 11.12 -9.44
C LEU A 219 3.07 11.66 -9.68
N LEU A 220 3.81 11.06 -10.61
CA LEU A 220 5.17 11.50 -10.92
C LEU A 220 5.18 12.90 -11.53
N GLN A 221 4.25 13.18 -12.45
CA GLN A 221 4.11 14.51 -13.05
C GLN A 221 3.71 15.55 -11.99
N HIS A 222 2.76 15.21 -11.12
CA HIS A 222 2.28 16.09 -10.05
C HIS A 222 3.40 16.42 -9.06
N PHE A 223 4.19 15.41 -8.67
CA PHE A 223 5.38 15.60 -7.84
C PHE A 223 6.37 16.58 -8.48
N ALA A 224 6.69 16.38 -9.77
CA ALA A 224 7.65 17.25 -10.47
C ALA A 224 7.20 18.71 -10.50
N VAL A 225 5.93 18.96 -10.85
CA VAL A 225 5.35 20.32 -10.87
C VAL A 225 5.46 20.99 -9.51
N LEU A 226 5.04 20.31 -8.43
CA LEU A 226 5.07 20.88 -7.07
C LEU A 226 6.49 21.16 -6.59
N ARG A 227 7.48 20.34 -6.99
CA ARG A 227 8.89 20.56 -6.62
C ARG A 227 9.51 21.71 -7.40
N ASP A 228 9.17 21.88 -8.68
CA ASP A 228 9.62 23.00 -9.49
C ASP A 228 9.07 24.34 -8.96
N GLU A 229 7.78 24.38 -8.61
CA GLU A 229 7.16 25.58 -8.01
C GLU A 229 7.80 25.99 -6.69
N GLN A 230 8.16 25.01 -5.84
CA GLN A 230 8.87 25.28 -4.58
C GLN A 230 10.30 25.77 -4.79
N ALA A 231 10.98 25.29 -5.83
CA ALA A 231 12.32 25.76 -6.18
C ALA A 231 12.33 27.20 -6.71
N VAL A 232 11.22 27.67 -7.28
CA VAL A 232 11.06 29.05 -7.78
C VAL A 232 10.62 30.01 -6.66
N ALA A 233 9.92 29.51 -5.65
CA ALA A 233 9.36 30.32 -4.55
C ALA A 233 10.30 30.52 -3.34
N GLY A 234 11.39 29.74 -3.24
CA GLY A 234 12.38 29.80 -2.16
C GLY A 234 13.63 30.59 -2.52
#